data_AF-A0A2A6CXG3-F1
#
_entry.id   AF-A0A2A6CXG3-F1
#
_cell.length_a   1.000
_cell.length_b   1.000
_cell.length_c   1.000
_cell.angle_alpha   90.00
_cell.angle_beta   90.00
_cell.angle_gamma   90.00
#
_symmetry.space_group_name_H-M   'P 1'
#
loop_
_entity.id
_entity.type
_entity.pdbx_description
1 polymer ?
#
loop_
_entity_poly.entity_id
_entity_poly.type
_entity_poly.pdbx_seq_one_letter_code
_entity_poly.pdbx_strand_id
1 'polypeptide(L)'
;MLRSLIFTSFIAISSAMILPHGFASVIVRSGAATCVDTQTPAICIPSTCKTMPNLAYDSCRKSCGWCDLTQAPCQNVADDKTCDAYKAANQCSMSSMQANCAKSCGVCTDLAPPVNPTCKNAAADATCDAYKAADMCAVASVIVNCKKSCSLC
;
A
#
# COMPACT_ATOMS: atom_id res chain seq x y z
N MET A 1 16.92 -57.85 30.97
CA MET A 1 18.29 -58.40 31.08
C MET A 1 18.86 -58.58 29.67
N LEU A 2 20.09 -58.10 29.49
CA LEU A 2 21.09 -58.52 28.49
C LEU A 2 20.87 -58.26 26.97
N ARG A 3 21.67 -57.30 26.49
CA ARG A 3 22.68 -57.40 25.39
C ARG A 3 22.24 -58.02 24.05
N SER A 4 22.42 -57.26 22.97
CA SER A 4 23.66 -57.39 22.17
C SER A 4 23.68 -56.45 20.97
N LEU A 5 24.76 -55.67 20.91
CA LEU A 5 25.28 -54.98 19.74
C LEU A 5 25.75 -56.03 18.72
N ILE A 6 25.42 -55.86 17.45
CA ILE A 6 26.24 -56.39 16.34
C ILE A 6 26.53 -55.25 15.38
N PHE A 7 27.83 -55.01 15.23
CA PHE A 7 28.49 -54.04 14.39
C PHE A 7 29.11 -54.83 13.23
N THR A 8 28.69 -54.58 11.99
CA THR A 8 29.35 -54.99 10.72
C THR A 8 28.50 -54.42 9.59
N SER A 9 28.96 -53.81 8.49
CA SER A 9 30.26 -53.33 8.04
C SER A 9 29.95 -52.41 6.84
N PHE A 10 30.89 -51.53 6.54
CA PHE A 10 30.99 -50.64 5.40
C PHE A 10 30.54 -51.26 4.06
N ILE A 11 29.65 -50.57 3.34
CA ILE A 11 29.77 -50.41 1.89
C ILE A 11 29.52 -48.93 1.59
N ALA A 12 30.63 -48.22 1.34
CA ALA A 12 30.61 -46.95 0.65
C ALA A 12 30.25 -47.22 -0.83
N ILE A 13 29.14 -46.67 -1.30
CA ILE A 13 28.95 -46.41 -2.73
C ILE A 13 28.77 -44.91 -2.87
N SER A 14 29.87 -44.27 -3.24
CA SER A 14 29.88 -42.95 -3.87
C SER A 14 28.94 -42.98 -5.06
N SER A 15 27.90 -42.17 -5.03
CA SER A 15 27.24 -41.68 -6.24
C SER A 15 27.03 -40.19 -6.06
N ALA A 16 27.91 -39.47 -6.73
CA ALA A 16 27.88 -38.04 -6.87
C ALA A 16 26.61 -37.60 -7.60
N MET A 17 26.01 -36.52 -7.06
CA MET A 17 25.52 -35.35 -7.79
C MET A 17 24.59 -35.59 -8.98
N ILE A 18 23.27 -35.37 -8.79
CA ILE A 18 22.48 -34.50 -9.67
C ILE A 18 21.52 -33.65 -8.82
N LEU A 19 21.95 -32.40 -8.66
CA LEU A 19 21.26 -31.12 -8.51
C LEU A 19 19.87 -30.92 -7.85
N PRO A 20 19.70 -29.74 -7.23
CA PRO A 20 18.70 -29.45 -6.21
C PRO A 20 17.44 -28.85 -6.84
N HIS A 21 16.27 -29.36 -6.48
CA HIS A 21 15.03 -28.59 -6.61
C HIS A 21 14.39 -28.52 -5.23
N GLY A 22 15.16 -27.92 -4.30
CA GLY A 22 14.57 -27.24 -3.17
C GLY A 22 13.77 -26.06 -3.72
N PHE A 23 12.52 -26.29 -4.09
CA PHE A 23 11.53 -25.23 -4.07
C PHE A 23 11.32 -24.89 -2.60
N ALA A 24 12.26 -24.12 -2.06
CA ALA A 24 11.98 -23.27 -0.93
C ALA A 24 10.79 -22.42 -1.39
N SER A 25 9.61 -22.74 -0.89
CA SER A 25 8.49 -21.81 -0.90
C SER A 25 9.00 -20.57 -0.15
N VAL A 26 9.54 -19.62 -0.90
CA VAL A 26 9.75 -18.27 -0.42
C VAL A 26 8.34 -17.76 -0.17
N ILE A 27 7.88 -17.91 1.07
CA ILE A 27 6.84 -17.06 1.61
C ILE A 27 7.48 -15.68 1.60
N VAL A 28 7.30 -14.95 0.49
CA VAL A 28 7.55 -13.52 0.44
C VAL A 28 6.60 -12.96 1.47
N ARG A 29 7.15 -12.69 2.66
CA ARG A 29 6.47 -11.87 3.66
C ARG A 29 6.18 -10.56 2.97
N SER A 30 4.89 -10.30 2.73
CA SER A 30 4.34 -9.03 2.30
C SER A 30 4.81 -7.93 3.25
N GLY A 31 5.94 -7.32 2.93
CA GLY A 31 6.61 -6.33 3.76
C GLY A 31 7.45 -5.45 2.84
N ALA A 32 6.90 -4.28 2.53
CA ALA A 32 7.42 -3.27 1.60
C ALA A 32 7.61 -3.78 0.17
N ALA A 33 6.52 -3.81 -0.61
CA ALA A 33 6.64 -3.81 -2.06
C ALA A 33 7.54 -2.63 -2.45
N THR A 34 8.71 -2.91 -3.01
CA THR A 34 9.53 -1.87 -3.66
C THR A 34 8.62 -1.13 -4.63
N CYS A 35 8.43 0.19 -4.45
CA CYS A 35 7.55 0.95 -5.33
C CYS A 35 8.20 1.08 -6.71
N VAL A 36 7.88 0.13 -7.58
CA VAL A 36 8.33 0.07 -8.95
C VAL A 36 7.14 -0.26 -9.82
N ASP A 37 7.18 0.18 -11.07
CA ASP A 37 6.22 -0.27 -12.07
C ASP A 37 6.63 -1.67 -12.53
N THR A 38 5.71 -2.62 -12.47
CA THR A 38 5.93 -3.99 -12.94
C THR A 38 5.54 -4.16 -14.41
N GLN A 39 4.78 -3.19 -14.94
CA GLN A 39 4.37 -3.15 -16.35
C GLN A 39 5.23 -2.18 -17.16
N THR A 40 5.13 -2.29 -18.49
CA THR A 40 5.91 -1.45 -19.41
C THR A 40 5.46 0.01 -19.34
N PRO A 41 6.35 0.96 -19.68
CA PRO A 41 6.00 2.39 -19.76
C PRO A 41 4.83 2.70 -20.71
N ALA A 42 4.54 1.81 -21.67
CA ALA A 42 3.40 1.94 -22.56
C ALA A 42 2.05 1.74 -21.85
N ILE A 43 2.03 0.95 -20.76
CA ILE A 43 0.83 0.69 -19.94
C ILE A 43 0.77 1.66 -18.76
N CYS A 44 1.92 1.95 -18.14
CA CYS A 44 2.01 2.85 -17.00
C CYS A 44 2.06 4.32 -17.41
N ILE A 45 0.99 4.77 -18.06
CA ILE A 45 0.76 6.16 -18.45
C ILE A 45 -0.27 6.83 -17.53
N PRO A 46 -0.29 8.18 -17.44
CA PRO A 46 -1.19 8.88 -16.52
C PRO A 46 -2.68 8.56 -16.71
N SER A 47 -3.11 8.23 -17.93
CA SER A 47 -4.50 7.86 -18.19
C SER A 47 -4.89 6.55 -17.50
N THR A 48 -4.01 5.56 -17.44
CA THR A 48 -4.25 4.28 -16.77
C THR A 48 -4.50 4.45 -15.28
N CYS A 49 -3.82 5.41 -14.65
CA CYS A 49 -4.03 5.78 -13.25
C CYS A 49 -5.47 6.24 -12.99
N LYS A 50 -6.15 6.84 -13.98
CA LYS A 50 -7.53 7.30 -13.84
C LYS A 50 -8.53 6.24 -14.26
N THR A 51 -8.30 5.59 -15.41
CA THR A 51 -9.29 4.69 -16.02
C THR A 51 -9.27 3.27 -15.46
N MET A 52 -8.13 2.85 -14.90
CA MET A 52 -7.94 1.50 -14.38
C MET A 52 -7.20 1.54 -13.03
N PRO A 53 -7.77 2.15 -11.98
CA PRO A 53 -7.08 2.38 -10.71
C PRO A 53 -6.58 1.10 -10.04
N ASN A 54 -7.31 -0.02 -10.16
CA ASN A 54 -6.86 -1.29 -9.58
C ASN A 54 -5.62 -1.85 -10.32
N LEU A 55 -5.66 -1.89 -11.66
CA LEU A 55 -4.51 -2.31 -12.46
C LEU A 55 -3.29 -1.40 -12.22
N ALA A 56 -3.54 -0.09 -12.22
CA ALA A 56 -2.51 0.91 -11.97
C ALA A 56 -1.92 0.78 -10.56
N TYR A 57 -2.73 0.42 -9.56
CA TYR A 57 -2.26 0.19 -8.20
C TYR A 57 -1.47 -1.12 -8.07
N ASP A 58 -1.80 -2.16 -8.82
CA ASP A 58 -1.04 -3.40 -8.75
C ASP A 58 0.29 -3.32 -9.51
N SER A 59 0.35 -2.51 -10.57
CA SER A 59 1.44 -2.59 -11.55
C SER A 59 2.10 -1.28 -11.96
N CYS A 60 1.51 -0.13 -11.67
CA CYS A 60 1.98 1.18 -12.13
C CYS A 60 2.08 2.21 -10.99
N ARG A 61 2.27 1.76 -9.74
CA ARG A 61 2.26 2.64 -8.56
C ARG A 61 3.27 3.77 -8.64
N LYS A 62 4.44 3.53 -9.21
CA LYS A 62 5.48 4.55 -9.31
C LYS A 62 5.09 5.61 -10.33
N SER A 63 4.66 5.18 -11.52
CA SER A 63 4.17 6.08 -12.56
C SER A 63 2.92 6.88 -12.15
N CYS A 64 2.08 6.31 -11.28
CA CYS A 64 0.89 6.98 -10.76
C CYS A 64 1.15 7.79 -9.46
N GLY A 65 2.36 7.74 -8.90
CA GLY A 65 2.67 8.43 -7.65
C GLY A 65 1.99 7.84 -6.40
N TRP A 66 1.67 6.55 -6.43
CA TRP A 66 0.93 5.83 -5.38
C TRP A 66 1.83 4.95 -4.49
N CYS A 67 3.12 5.28 -4.40
CA CYS A 67 4.10 4.53 -3.61
C CYS A 67 3.78 4.50 -2.11
N ASP A 68 3.13 5.54 -1.60
CA ASP A 68 2.82 5.65 -0.17
C ASP A 68 1.41 5.13 0.16
N LEU A 69 0.60 4.83 -0.86
CA LEU A 69 -0.75 4.29 -0.65
C LEU A 69 -0.69 2.80 -0.28
N THR A 70 -1.56 2.38 0.63
CA THR A 70 -1.71 0.96 1.02
C THR A 70 -2.79 0.22 0.21
N GLN A 71 -3.59 0.96 -0.58
CA GLN A 71 -4.55 0.44 -1.56
C GLN A 71 -4.75 1.45 -2.71
N ALA A 72 -5.42 1.03 -3.79
CA ALA A 72 -5.77 1.92 -4.89
C ALA A 72 -6.57 3.14 -4.38
N PRO A 73 -6.32 4.36 -4.89
CA PRO A 73 -7.09 5.52 -4.48
C PRO A 73 -8.56 5.36 -4.85
N CYS A 74 -9.43 5.75 -3.92
CA CYS A 74 -10.86 5.80 -4.19
C CYS A 74 -11.18 7.05 -5.02
N GLN A 75 -11.58 6.84 -6.27
CA GLN A 75 -11.83 7.94 -7.20
C GLN A 75 -12.93 7.58 -8.19
N ASN A 76 -13.52 8.60 -8.80
CA ASN A 76 -14.39 8.44 -9.96
C ASN A 76 -13.52 8.33 -11.22
N VAL A 77 -13.85 7.38 -12.09
CA VAL A 77 -13.28 7.29 -13.44
C VAL A 77 -13.89 8.36 -14.33
N ALA A 78 -15.21 8.53 -14.25
CA ALA A 78 -15.93 9.64 -14.85
C ALA A 78 -15.71 10.94 -14.06
N ASP A 79 -16.12 12.08 -14.62
CA ASP A 79 -16.02 13.34 -13.91
C ASP A 79 -16.95 13.39 -12.68
N ASP A 80 -16.48 14.06 -11.63
CA ASP A 80 -17.18 14.11 -10.34
C ASP A 80 -18.58 14.73 -10.48
N LYS A 81 -18.74 15.76 -11.31
CA LYS A 81 -20.03 16.43 -11.52
C LYS A 81 -21.07 15.48 -12.11
N THR A 82 -20.68 14.68 -13.10
CA THR A 82 -21.51 13.65 -13.70
C THR A 82 -21.84 12.56 -12.69
N CYS A 83 -20.84 12.08 -11.94
CA CYS A 83 -21.05 11.06 -10.93
C CYS A 83 -21.97 11.52 -9.77
N ASP A 84 -21.87 12.77 -9.37
CA ASP A 84 -22.73 13.38 -8.36
C ASP A 84 -24.17 13.52 -8.87
N ALA A 85 -24.35 13.88 -10.15
CA ALA A 85 -25.66 13.90 -10.79
C ALA A 85 -26.30 12.50 -10.83
N TYR A 86 -25.52 11.46 -11.18
CA TYR A 86 -25.99 10.08 -11.18
C TYR A 86 -26.33 9.58 -9.78
N LYS A 87 -25.52 9.94 -8.78
CA LYS A 87 -25.82 9.67 -7.37
C LYS A 87 -27.14 10.31 -6.96
N ALA A 88 -27.35 11.59 -7.28
CA ALA A 88 -28.59 12.31 -6.98
C ALA A 88 -29.81 11.69 -7.68
N ALA A 89 -29.62 11.11 -8.86
CA ALA A 89 -30.63 10.36 -9.60
C ALA A 89 -30.79 8.90 -9.13
N ASN A 90 -30.17 8.49 -8.03
CA ASN A 90 -30.20 7.12 -7.48
C ASN A 90 -29.73 6.02 -8.45
N GLN A 91 -28.79 6.34 -9.35
CA GLN A 91 -28.30 5.41 -10.37
C GLN A 91 -27.13 4.52 -9.91
N CYS A 92 -26.73 4.62 -8.64
CA CYS A 92 -25.61 3.85 -8.06
C CYS A 92 -25.87 2.34 -7.91
N SER A 93 -27.08 1.86 -8.18
CA SER A 93 -27.38 0.43 -8.27
C SER A 93 -26.91 -0.20 -9.58
N MET A 94 -26.63 0.61 -10.61
CA MET A 94 -26.10 0.12 -11.88
C MET A 94 -24.61 -0.21 -11.76
N SER A 95 -24.23 -1.40 -12.21
CA SER A 95 -22.83 -1.86 -12.18
C SER A 95 -21.86 -0.92 -12.90
N SER A 96 -22.30 -0.32 -14.02
CA SER A 96 -21.53 0.69 -14.75
C SER A 96 -21.28 1.96 -13.93
N MET A 97 -22.24 2.38 -13.10
CA MET A 97 -22.09 3.53 -12.22
C MET A 97 -21.22 3.18 -11.01
N GLN A 98 -21.34 1.95 -10.49
CA GLN A 98 -20.45 1.49 -9.42
C GLN A 98 -18.99 1.46 -9.86
N ALA A 99 -18.71 1.06 -11.11
CA ALA A 99 -17.36 1.05 -11.67
C ALA A 99 -16.84 2.47 -11.98
N ASN A 100 -17.65 3.32 -12.62
CA ASN A 100 -17.19 4.64 -13.09
C ASN A 100 -17.29 5.74 -12.04
N CYS A 101 -18.19 5.59 -11.07
CA CYS A 101 -18.50 6.57 -10.04
C CYS A 101 -18.35 5.97 -8.65
N ALA A 102 -17.36 5.10 -8.47
CA ALA A 102 -17.14 4.33 -7.24
C ALA A 102 -17.08 5.22 -6.00
N LYS A 103 -16.43 6.39 -6.10
CA LYS A 103 -16.33 7.37 -5.01
C LYS A 103 -17.68 8.02 -4.71
N SER A 104 -18.36 8.60 -5.71
CA SER A 104 -19.65 9.26 -5.48
C SER A 104 -20.72 8.26 -5.01
N CYS A 105 -20.72 7.05 -5.55
CA CYS A 105 -21.62 5.97 -5.17
C CYS A 105 -21.24 5.26 -3.86
N GLY A 106 -20.12 5.61 -3.22
CA GLY A 106 -19.71 5.04 -1.94
C GLY A 106 -19.31 3.56 -2.00
N VAL A 107 -18.94 3.07 -3.20
CA VAL A 107 -18.48 1.70 -3.42
C VAL A 107 -17.06 1.51 -2.87
N CYS A 108 -16.28 2.59 -2.87
CA CYS A 108 -15.00 2.66 -2.18
C CYS A 108 -15.00 3.79 -1.16
N THR A 109 -14.08 3.70 -0.20
CA THR A 109 -13.80 4.76 0.76
C THR A 109 -12.38 5.28 0.52
N ASP A 110 -12.20 6.60 0.60
CA ASP A 110 -10.87 7.18 0.63
C ASP A 110 -10.07 6.51 1.76
N LEU A 111 -8.86 6.05 1.46
CA LEU A 111 -7.94 5.69 2.53
C LEU A 111 -7.63 6.96 3.30
N ALA A 112 -7.62 6.86 4.63
CA ALA A 112 -6.90 7.82 5.42
C ALA A 112 -5.49 7.95 4.84
N PRO A 113 -4.96 9.18 4.67
CA PRO A 113 -3.61 9.36 4.16
C PRO A 113 -2.67 8.47 4.97
N PRO A 114 -1.67 7.83 4.32
CA PRO A 114 -0.76 6.95 5.01
C PRO A 114 -0.27 7.67 6.25
N VAL A 115 -0.61 7.12 7.42
CA VAL A 115 -0.09 7.62 8.68
C VAL A 115 1.40 7.38 8.56
N ASN A 116 2.15 8.41 8.17
CA ASN A 116 3.59 8.30 8.12
C ASN A 116 3.99 7.91 9.55
N PRO A 117 4.50 6.68 9.80
CA PRO A 117 4.75 6.21 11.16
C PRO A 117 5.84 7.06 11.85
N THR A 118 6.56 7.89 11.08
CA THR A 118 7.50 8.89 11.57
C THR A 118 6.89 10.29 11.73
N CYS A 119 5.71 10.56 11.18
CA CYS A 119 4.96 11.80 11.40
C CYS A 119 4.24 11.75 12.75
N LYS A 120 5.04 11.96 13.79
CA LYS A 120 4.58 12.15 15.15
C LYS A 120 5.07 13.50 15.65
N ASN A 121 4.35 14.04 16.62
CA ASN A 121 4.91 15.08 17.45
C ASN A 121 6.05 14.48 18.29
N ALA A 122 7.16 15.20 18.41
CA ALA A 122 8.20 14.86 19.39
C ALA A 122 7.78 15.28 20.80
N ALA A 123 6.94 16.31 20.92
CA ALA A 123 6.25 16.69 22.15
C ALA A 123 4.88 15.99 22.26
N ALA A 124 4.22 16.13 23.42
CA ALA A 124 2.89 15.57 23.64
C ALA A 124 1.84 16.20 22.69
N ASP A 125 0.94 15.37 22.15
CA ASP A 125 -0.10 15.81 21.21
C ASP A 125 -0.95 16.97 21.78
N ALA A 126 -1.36 16.91 23.05
CA ALA A 126 -2.12 17.98 23.70
C ALA A 126 -1.39 19.34 23.70
N THR A 127 -0.06 19.35 23.85
CA THR A 127 0.75 20.57 23.82
C THR A 127 0.86 21.10 22.39
N CYS A 128 1.07 20.21 21.42
CA CYS A 128 1.17 20.59 20.02
C CYS A 128 -0.15 21.06 19.43
N ASP A 129 -1.27 20.50 19.87
CA ASP A 129 -2.61 20.94 19.48
C ASP A 129 -2.92 22.32 20.08
N ALA A 130 -2.46 22.60 21.30
CA ALA A 130 -2.54 23.94 21.89
C ALA A 130 -1.70 24.96 21.10
N TYR A 131 -0.48 24.61 20.67
CA TYR A 131 0.35 25.48 19.83
C TYR A 131 -0.25 25.72 18.45
N LYS A 132 -0.89 24.70 17.85
CA LYS A 132 -1.66 24.86 16.62
C LYS A 132 -2.82 25.82 16.82
N ALA A 133 -3.59 25.66 17.89
CA ALA A 133 -4.72 26.55 18.21
C ALA A 133 -4.28 28.00 18.47
N ALA A 134 -3.04 28.20 18.93
CA ALA A 134 -2.41 29.51 19.13
C ALA A 134 -1.66 30.05 17.89
N ASP A 135 -1.78 29.39 16.73
CA ASP A 135 -1.12 29.75 15.46
C ASP A 135 0.43 29.83 15.54
N MET A 136 1.04 29.03 16.41
CA MET A 136 2.49 29.05 16.65
C MET A 136 3.28 28.13 15.70
N CYS A 137 2.64 27.59 14.66
CA CYS A 137 3.27 26.64 13.74
C CYS A 137 4.39 27.24 12.87
N ALA A 138 4.61 28.56 12.92
CA ALA A 138 5.75 29.22 12.30
C ALA A 138 7.00 29.30 13.20
N VAL A 139 6.89 28.97 14.50
CA VAL A 139 8.01 29.03 15.44
C VAL A 139 8.91 27.82 15.27
N ALA A 140 10.21 28.02 15.09
CA ALA A 140 11.18 26.95 14.81
C ALA A 140 11.14 25.77 15.81
N SER A 141 10.96 26.05 17.10
CA SER A 141 10.85 25.00 18.13
C SER A 141 9.54 24.21 18.03
N VAL A 142 8.44 24.84 17.61
CA VAL A 142 7.15 24.18 17.37
C VAL A 142 7.22 23.35 16.09
N ILE A 143 7.85 23.85 15.03
CA ILE A 143 8.06 23.12 13.78
C ILE A 143 8.79 21.79 14.01
N VAL A 144 9.83 21.77 14.85
CA VAL A 144 10.59 20.54 15.10
C VAL A 144 9.80 19.55 15.95
N ASN A 145 9.03 20.04 16.92
CA ASN A 145 8.38 19.20 17.92
C ASN A 145 6.93 18.82 17.60
N CYS A 146 6.26 19.58 16.74
CA CYS A 146 4.83 19.50 16.51
C CYS A 146 4.47 19.29 15.04
N LYS A 147 5.33 18.59 14.30
CA LYS A 147 5.21 18.37 12.84
C LYS A 147 3.85 17.82 12.43
N LYS A 148 3.33 16.85 13.19
CA LYS A 148 2.02 16.23 12.94
C LYS A 148 0.89 17.24 13.17
N SER A 149 0.85 17.91 14.33
CA SER A 149 -0.23 18.87 14.62
C SER A 149 -0.22 20.07 13.68
N CYS A 150 0.95 20.53 13.26
CA CYS A 150 1.12 21.65 12.32
C CYS A 150 1.01 21.26 10.83
N SER A 151 0.68 20.00 10.50
CA SER A 151 0.58 19.54 9.09
C SER A 151 1.87 19.79 8.29
N LEU A 152 3.03 19.67 8.95
CA LEU A 152 4.37 19.80 8.36
C LEU A 152 4.96 18.44 7.96
N CYS A 153 4.16 17.40 8.12
CA CYS A 153 4.15 16.19 7.34
C CYS A 153 2.73 16.03 6.78
#